data_AF-A0A2R6B9I5-F1
#
_entry.id   AF-A0A2R6B9I5-F1
#
_cell.length_a   1.000
_cell.length_b   1.000
_cell.length_c   1.000
_cell.angle_alpha   90.00
_cell.angle_beta   90.00
_cell.angle_gamma   90.00
#
_symmetry.space_group_name_H-M   'P 1'
#
loop_
_entity.id
_entity.type
_entity.pdbx_description
1 polymer ?
#
loop_
_entity_poly.entity_id
_entity_poly.type
_entity_poly.pdbx_seq_one_letter_code
_entity_poly.pdbx_strand_id
1 'polypeptide(L)'
;MIEVDGSTMEGGGQILRTAVSLSAVTRTPVLVHSIRAKRNPSGLRPQHLAAIRAAAELCSARLEGAAIGSDRIVFEPGDTVGGRYEFDVGTAGSVTLVLQTLLPIMLHSGGEYTVRVRGGTNVMNSPSVDYFEHVFLYHLTAFGARCVFRVIRRGFYPSGGGEVELSVQPSILGEVNLTERGEQVHSFAVSGASRNLQPARVAERQLLHIDVAEKRVEYVDSPSTGSYVFVAKVYSKTRHGCDAVGKRGVRAEEVGKSAWECLTRQRGVLDEFMGDQIVPYVALFGGRAVIKATTHSETNLHVCSLFQVHRITVSELGGGELLIEAR
;
A
#
# COMPACT_ATOMS: atom_id res chain seq x y z
N MET A 1 -12.89 13.00 -20.21
CA MET A 1 -11.56 12.80 -19.60
C MET A 1 -11.55 13.58 -18.30
N ILE A 2 -11.08 12.98 -17.21
CA ILE A 2 -10.92 13.62 -15.89
C ILE A 2 -9.54 14.28 -15.85
N GLU A 3 -9.44 15.45 -15.25
CA GLU A 3 -8.16 16.13 -14.99
C GLU A 3 -7.84 16.09 -13.50
N VAL A 4 -6.58 15.76 -13.18
CA VAL A 4 -6.08 15.67 -11.80
C VAL A 4 -4.80 16.50 -11.68
N ASP A 5 -4.83 17.50 -10.81
CA ASP A 5 -3.63 18.26 -10.44
C ASP A 5 -2.80 17.46 -9.42
N GLY A 6 -1.69 16.88 -9.89
CA GLY A 6 -0.74 16.10 -9.10
C GLY A 6 0.08 16.89 -8.08
N SER A 7 -0.10 18.22 -7.99
CA SER A 7 0.48 19.08 -6.96
C SER A 7 -0.45 19.34 -5.76
N THR A 8 -1.69 18.86 -5.86
CA THR A 8 -2.72 18.96 -4.83
C THR A 8 -2.29 18.24 -3.55
N MET A 9 -2.54 18.89 -2.41
CA MET A 9 -2.26 18.37 -1.07
C MET A 9 -0.82 17.83 -0.91
N GLU A 10 -0.64 16.52 -0.69
CA GLU A 10 0.65 15.88 -0.46
C GLU A 10 1.63 16.05 -1.64
N GLY A 11 1.08 16.26 -2.86
CA GLY A 11 1.84 16.37 -4.11
C GLY A 11 2.77 15.17 -4.34
N GLY A 12 2.36 13.99 -3.85
CA GLY A 12 3.14 12.76 -3.80
C GLY A 12 2.88 11.81 -4.97
N GLY A 13 3.33 10.57 -4.85
CA GLY A 13 3.02 9.52 -5.82
C GLY A 13 1.64 8.87 -5.61
N GLN A 14 0.98 9.16 -4.48
CA GLN A 14 -0.30 8.55 -4.10
C GLN A 14 -1.43 8.99 -5.04
N ILE A 15 -1.56 10.31 -5.26
CA ILE A 15 -2.58 10.91 -6.16
C ILE A 15 -2.61 10.24 -7.53
N LEU A 16 -1.41 9.99 -8.08
CA LEU A 16 -1.19 9.38 -9.37
C LEU A 16 -1.63 7.91 -9.40
N ARG A 17 -1.25 7.12 -8.39
CA ARG A 17 -1.65 5.70 -8.30
C ARG A 17 -3.15 5.57 -8.18
N THR A 18 -3.77 6.32 -7.27
CA THR A 18 -5.23 6.29 -7.06
C THR A 18 -5.98 6.73 -8.32
N ALA A 19 -5.56 7.81 -8.99
CA ALA A 19 -6.19 8.29 -10.21
C ALA A 19 -6.12 7.27 -11.35
N VAL A 20 -4.98 6.61 -11.54
CA VAL A 20 -4.81 5.56 -12.56
C VAL A 20 -5.66 4.33 -12.24
N SER A 21 -5.69 3.88 -10.99
CA SER A 21 -6.55 2.76 -10.57
C SER A 21 -8.03 3.06 -10.82
N LEU A 22 -8.50 4.24 -10.42
CA LEU A 22 -9.90 4.65 -10.61
C LEU A 22 -10.24 4.86 -12.09
N SER A 23 -9.31 5.39 -12.89
CA SER A 23 -9.47 5.52 -14.34
C SER A 23 -9.67 4.16 -14.99
N ALA A 24 -8.81 3.18 -14.67
CA ALA A 24 -8.94 1.82 -15.16
C ALA A 24 -10.26 1.16 -14.76
N VAL A 25 -10.68 1.33 -13.50
CA VAL A 25 -11.95 0.76 -13.00
C VAL A 25 -13.17 1.39 -13.66
N THR A 26 -13.20 2.72 -13.79
CA THR A 26 -14.35 3.45 -14.34
C THR A 26 -14.38 3.51 -15.87
N ARG A 27 -13.34 2.99 -16.54
CA ARG A 27 -13.09 3.18 -17.99
C ARG A 27 -13.16 4.66 -18.42
N THR A 28 -12.80 5.58 -17.53
CA THR A 28 -12.78 7.02 -17.82
C THR A 28 -11.33 7.47 -18.00
N PRO A 29 -10.94 7.99 -19.18
CA PRO A 29 -9.61 8.54 -19.39
C PRO A 29 -9.23 9.63 -18.38
N VAL A 30 -7.98 9.67 -17.95
CA VAL A 30 -7.46 10.66 -17.00
C VAL A 30 -6.19 11.33 -17.51
N LEU A 31 -6.12 12.66 -17.36
CA LEU A 31 -4.91 13.46 -17.46
C LEU A 31 -4.45 13.81 -16.04
N VAL A 32 -3.24 13.39 -15.67
CA VAL A 32 -2.60 13.85 -14.43
C VAL A 32 -1.46 14.79 -14.80
N HIS A 33 -1.49 16.02 -14.33
CA HIS A 33 -0.45 17.03 -14.59
C HIS A 33 0.21 17.51 -13.29
N SER A 34 1.24 18.36 -13.38
CA SER A 34 1.99 18.88 -12.22
C SER A 34 2.53 17.78 -11.29
N ILE A 35 2.88 16.61 -11.86
CA ILE A 35 3.24 15.41 -11.11
C ILE A 35 4.45 15.71 -10.22
N ARG A 36 4.24 15.62 -8.90
CA ARG A 36 5.30 15.85 -7.90
C ARG A 36 6.00 17.20 -8.05
N ALA A 37 5.29 18.23 -8.49
CA ALA A 37 5.85 19.57 -8.73
C ALA A 37 6.56 20.17 -7.51
N LYS A 38 6.07 19.86 -6.30
CA LYS A 38 6.62 20.35 -5.02
C LYS A 38 7.70 19.44 -4.41
N ARG A 39 8.10 18.36 -5.09
CA ARG A 39 9.10 17.40 -4.59
C ARG A 39 10.42 17.58 -5.32
N ASN A 40 11.51 17.24 -4.63
CA ASN A 40 12.83 17.14 -5.22
C ASN A 40 13.31 15.68 -5.21
N PRO A 41 13.64 15.08 -6.36
CA PRO A 41 13.39 15.59 -7.72
C PRO A 41 11.90 15.56 -8.07
N SER A 42 11.44 16.42 -8.97
CA SER A 42 10.04 16.50 -9.44
C SER A 42 9.72 15.43 -10.51
N GLY A 43 8.48 15.36 -10.98
CA GLY A 43 8.04 14.47 -12.05
C GLY A 43 7.95 12.98 -11.67
N LEU A 44 7.69 12.14 -12.66
CA LEU A 44 7.65 10.68 -12.50
C LEU A 44 8.99 10.11 -12.04
N ARG A 45 8.92 9.14 -11.13
CA ARG A 45 10.07 8.37 -10.64
C ARG A 45 9.93 6.92 -11.12
N PRO A 46 11.00 6.11 -11.13
CA PRO A 46 10.94 4.73 -11.60
C PRO A 46 9.78 3.93 -10.99
N GLN A 47 9.54 4.05 -9.68
CA GLN A 47 8.44 3.35 -9.02
C GLN A 47 7.04 3.82 -9.46
N HIS A 48 6.86 5.09 -9.78
CA HIS A 48 5.60 5.61 -10.30
C HIS A 48 5.35 5.08 -11.70
N LEU A 49 6.39 5.15 -12.55
CA LEU A 49 6.33 4.69 -13.92
C LEU A 49 6.04 3.19 -14.01
N ALA A 50 6.67 2.38 -13.14
CA ALA A 50 6.41 0.95 -13.05
C ALA A 50 4.94 0.66 -12.70
N ALA A 51 4.38 1.34 -11.70
CA ALA A 51 2.98 1.17 -11.32
C ALA A 51 2.00 1.57 -12.45
N ILE A 52 2.24 2.70 -13.14
CA ILE A 52 1.39 3.15 -14.25
C ILE A 52 1.47 2.18 -15.43
N ARG A 53 2.67 1.74 -15.81
CA ARG A 53 2.86 0.78 -16.91
C ARG A 53 2.21 -0.55 -16.60
N ALA A 54 2.34 -1.03 -15.36
CA ALA A 54 1.68 -2.24 -14.91
C ALA A 54 0.15 -2.13 -15.00
N ALA A 55 -0.42 -0.99 -14.57
CA ALA A 55 -1.85 -0.75 -14.69
C ALA A 55 -2.29 -0.69 -16.17
N ALA A 56 -1.51 -0.04 -17.03
CA ALA A 56 -1.81 0.04 -18.45
C ALA A 56 -1.75 -1.32 -19.15
N GLU A 57 -0.79 -2.16 -18.79
CA GLU A 57 -0.71 -3.53 -19.31
C GLU A 57 -1.92 -4.36 -18.86
N LEU A 58 -2.34 -4.21 -17.61
CA LEU A 58 -3.47 -4.93 -17.04
C LEU A 58 -4.81 -4.56 -17.71
N CYS A 59 -5.01 -3.29 -18.08
CA CYS A 59 -6.23 -2.81 -18.71
C CYS A 59 -6.09 -2.35 -20.16
N SER A 60 -5.07 -2.84 -20.88
CA SER A 60 -4.83 -2.52 -22.30
C SER A 60 -4.87 -1.02 -22.61
N ALA A 61 -4.37 -0.18 -21.69
CA ALA A 61 -4.50 1.27 -21.78
C ALA A 61 -3.50 1.89 -22.75
N ARG A 62 -3.93 2.96 -23.43
CA ARG A 62 -2.99 3.85 -24.11
C ARG A 62 -2.39 4.84 -23.10
N LEU A 63 -1.08 4.99 -23.18
CA LEU A 63 -0.30 5.87 -22.30
C LEU A 63 0.43 6.94 -23.11
N GLU A 64 0.33 8.19 -22.66
CA GLU A 64 1.16 9.29 -23.14
C GLU A 64 1.89 9.96 -21.98
N GLY A 65 3.12 10.44 -22.22
CA GLY A 65 3.93 11.11 -21.19
C GLY A 65 4.51 10.18 -20.12
N ALA A 66 4.39 8.85 -20.27
CA ALA A 66 4.91 7.85 -19.33
C ALA A 66 6.44 7.67 -19.44
N ALA A 67 7.19 8.70 -19.05
CA ALA A 67 8.64 8.75 -19.01
C ALA A 67 9.16 9.29 -17.67
N ILE A 68 10.34 8.83 -17.23
CA ILE A 68 10.98 9.33 -16.00
C ILE A 68 11.16 10.85 -16.11
N GLY A 69 10.82 11.58 -15.05
CA GLY A 69 10.88 13.03 -15.00
C GLY A 69 9.69 13.75 -15.63
N SER A 70 8.77 13.04 -16.30
CA SER A 70 7.57 13.67 -16.86
C SER A 70 6.71 14.32 -15.77
N ASP A 71 6.20 15.51 -16.07
CA ASP A 71 5.29 16.27 -15.22
C ASP A 71 3.81 15.95 -15.51
N ARG A 72 3.53 15.20 -16.59
CA ARG A 72 2.19 14.89 -17.05
C ARG A 72 2.07 13.48 -17.60
N ILE A 73 0.91 12.85 -17.43
CA ILE A 73 0.53 11.62 -18.13
C ILE A 73 -0.91 11.71 -18.63
N VAL A 74 -1.17 11.10 -19.77
CA VAL A 74 -2.52 10.73 -20.20
C VAL A 74 -2.64 9.22 -20.10
N PHE A 75 -3.70 8.76 -19.45
CA PHE A 75 -4.03 7.34 -19.29
C PHE A 75 -5.43 7.11 -19.85
N GLU A 76 -5.52 6.36 -20.95
CA GLU A 76 -6.78 6.02 -21.61
C GLU A 76 -7.03 4.52 -21.44
N PRO A 77 -7.88 4.11 -20.48
CA PRO A 77 -8.09 2.70 -20.16
C PRO A 77 -8.80 1.96 -21.29
N GLY A 78 -8.41 0.71 -21.52
CA GLY A 78 -9.10 -0.24 -22.38
C GLY A 78 -9.79 -1.34 -21.57
N ASP A 79 -9.81 -2.55 -22.12
CA ASP A 79 -10.34 -3.72 -21.44
C ASP A 79 -9.34 -4.33 -20.46
N THR A 80 -9.85 -4.69 -19.28
CA THR A 80 -9.09 -5.43 -18.27
C THR A 80 -9.20 -6.92 -18.53
N VAL A 81 -8.05 -7.60 -18.58
CA VAL A 81 -7.97 -9.02 -18.93
C VAL A 81 -7.34 -9.79 -17.77
N GLY A 82 -8.00 -10.86 -17.34
CA GLY A 82 -7.43 -11.80 -16.36
C GLY A 82 -6.20 -12.53 -16.92
N GLY A 83 -5.29 -12.95 -16.05
CA GLY A 83 -4.13 -13.71 -16.47
C GLY A 83 -2.91 -13.58 -15.57
N ARG A 84 -1.76 -13.95 -16.14
CA ARG A 84 -0.47 -13.91 -15.45
C ARG A 84 0.36 -12.74 -15.95
N TYR A 85 0.86 -11.94 -15.00
CA TYR A 85 1.67 -10.75 -15.27
C TYR A 85 2.95 -10.78 -14.45
N GLU A 86 4.04 -10.27 -15.04
CA GLU A 86 5.31 -10.11 -14.35
C GLU A 86 5.83 -8.69 -14.55
N PHE A 87 6.00 -7.95 -13.46
CA PHE A 87 6.44 -6.57 -13.47
C PHE A 87 7.78 -6.43 -12.74
N ASP A 88 8.66 -5.61 -13.29
CA ASP A 88 9.92 -5.25 -12.66
C ASP A 88 10.01 -3.74 -12.47
N VAL A 89 10.17 -3.31 -11.22
CA VAL A 89 10.35 -1.90 -10.86
C VAL A 89 11.74 -1.40 -11.27
N GLY A 90 12.70 -2.30 -11.53
CA GLY A 90 14.07 -2.02 -11.97
C GLY A 90 14.95 -1.35 -10.92
N THR A 91 14.42 -1.12 -9.72
CA THR A 91 15.07 -0.42 -8.61
C THR A 91 14.55 -0.99 -7.28
N ALA A 92 15.00 -0.45 -6.14
CA ALA A 92 14.38 -0.70 -4.84
C ALA A 92 13.01 -0.01 -4.65
N GLY A 93 12.30 0.36 -5.72
CA GLY A 93 10.95 0.89 -5.63
C GLY A 93 9.99 -0.16 -5.04
N SER A 94 9.04 0.30 -4.24
CA SER A 94 8.18 -0.58 -3.43
C SER A 94 7.26 -1.44 -4.28
N VAL A 95 7.34 -2.76 -4.08
CA VAL A 95 6.44 -3.73 -4.73
C VAL A 95 5.00 -3.58 -4.26
N THR A 96 4.79 -3.22 -2.99
CA THR A 96 3.45 -3.09 -2.41
C THR A 96 2.70 -1.90 -3.00
N LEU A 97 3.38 -0.81 -3.34
CA LEU A 97 2.75 0.34 -4.02
C LEU A 97 2.32 0.01 -5.45
N VAL A 98 3.06 -0.86 -6.16
CA VAL A 98 2.62 -1.38 -7.46
C VAL A 98 1.37 -2.24 -7.25
N LEU A 99 1.39 -3.19 -6.32
CA LEU A 99 0.25 -4.05 -6.04
C LEU A 99 -0.99 -3.27 -5.59
N GLN A 100 -0.83 -2.21 -4.78
CA GLN A 100 -1.93 -1.32 -4.39
C GLN A 100 -2.53 -0.55 -5.56
N THR A 101 -1.75 -0.28 -6.62
CA THR A 101 -2.27 0.32 -7.85
C THR A 101 -3.11 -0.68 -8.65
N LEU A 102 -2.69 -1.95 -8.67
CA LEU A 102 -3.33 -2.99 -9.48
C LEU A 102 -4.56 -3.60 -8.80
N LEU A 103 -4.56 -3.71 -7.48
CA LEU A 103 -5.59 -4.44 -6.72
C LEU A 103 -7.02 -3.92 -6.96
N PRO A 104 -7.30 -2.60 -6.96
CA PRO A 104 -8.64 -2.11 -7.28
C PRO A 104 -9.12 -2.57 -8.66
N ILE A 105 -8.22 -2.59 -9.66
CA ILE A 105 -8.51 -3.00 -11.03
C ILE A 105 -8.83 -4.50 -11.09
N MET A 106 -7.96 -5.32 -10.49
CA MET A 106 -8.12 -6.78 -10.45
C MET A 106 -9.42 -7.17 -9.74
N LEU A 107 -9.67 -6.61 -8.57
CA LEU A 107 -10.86 -6.91 -7.77
C LEU A 107 -12.16 -6.47 -8.45
N HIS A 108 -12.18 -5.28 -9.06
CA HIS A 108 -13.38 -4.79 -9.75
C HIS A 108 -13.70 -5.57 -11.02
N SER A 109 -12.69 -5.96 -11.79
CA SER A 109 -12.88 -6.71 -13.04
C SER A 109 -13.44 -8.13 -12.84
N GLY A 110 -13.31 -8.70 -11.64
CA GLY A 110 -13.78 -10.05 -11.32
C GLY A 110 -13.00 -11.19 -12.01
N GLY A 111 -11.86 -10.89 -12.64
CA GLY A 111 -11.01 -11.88 -13.30
C GLY A 111 -10.13 -12.68 -12.32
N GLU A 112 -9.51 -13.75 -12.83
CA GLU A 112 -8.45 -14.47 -12.14
C GLU A 112 -7.08 -13.88 -12.52
N TYR A 113 -6.26 -13.55 -11.53
CA TYR A 113 -4.96 -12.91 -11.72
C TYR A 113 -3.86 -13.62 -10.95
N THR A 114 -2.67 -13.67 -11.53
CA THR A 114 -1.42 -13.95 -10.83
C THR A 114 -0.38 -12.93 -11.25
N VAL A 115 -0.01 -12.06 -10.31
CA VAL A 115 0.91 -10.94 -10.57
C VAL A 115 2.19 -11.16 -9.77
N ARG A 116 3.34 -11.23 -10.47
CA ARG A 116 4.66 -11.18 -9.86
C ARG A 116 5.24 -9.79 -9.98
N VAL A 117 5.80 -9.27 -8.89
CA VAL A 117 6.45 -7.96 -8.88
C VAL A 117 7.84 -8.07 -8.27
N ARG A 118 8.84 -7.57 -9.01
CA ARG A 118 10.23 -7.43 -8.55
C ARG A 118 10.54 -6.00 -8.15
N GLY A 119 11.21 -5.82 -7.01
CA GLY A 119 11.53 -4.50 -6.46
C GLY A 119 11.96 -4.53 -4.99
N GLY A 120 11.63 -3.50 -4.23
CA GLY A 120 11.86 -3.45 -2.78
C GLY A 120 10.67 -4.00 -1.98
N THR A 121 10.92 -4.90 -1.03
CA THR A 121 9.87 -5.49 -0.17
C THR A 121 9.70 -4.76 1.16
N ASN A 122 10.80 -4.26 1.72
CA ASN A 122 10.82 -3.51 2.98
C ASN A 122 11.67 -2.26 2.75
N VAL A 123 11.03 -1.21 2.26
CA VAL A 123 11.70 0.05 1.89
C VAL A 123 10.99 1.23 2.56
N MET A 124 11.73 2.32 2.76
CA MET A 124 11.22 3.51 3.44
C MET A 124 10.04 4.14 2.70
N ASN A 125 9.15 4.80 3.45
CA ASN A 125 8.03 5.59 2.92
C ASN A 125 7.06 4.78 2.04
N SER A 126 6.89 3.50 2.35
CA SER A 126 5.88 2.62 1.75
C SER A 126 5.53 1.50 2.72
N PRO A 127 4.34 0.91 2.64
CA PRO A 127 4.01 -0.28 3.41
C PRO A 127 5.01 -1.41 3.13
N SER A 128 5.52 -2.04 4.18
CA SER A 128 6.25 -3.30 4.04
C SER A 128 5.36 -4.41 3.47
N VAL A 129 5.96 -5.46 2.91
CA VAL A 129 5.20 -6.66 2.51
C VAL A 129 4.51 -7.33 3.70
N ASP A 130 5.06 -7.21 4.92
CA ASP A 130 4.46 -7.74 6.14
C ASP A 130 3.21 -6.94 6.54
N TYR A 131 3.27 -5.60 6.46
CA TYR A 131 2.09 -4.75 6.63
C TYR A 131 1.04 -5.06 5.55
N PHE A 132 1.47 -5.18 4.30
CA PHE A 132 0.59 -5.46 3.17
C PHE A 132 -0.15 -6.78 3.36
N GLU A 133 0.53 -7.85 3.77
CA GLU A 133 -0.07 -9.16 4.03
C GLU A 133 -0.97 -9.15 5.26
N HIS A 134 -0.43 -8.71 6.41
CA HIS A 134 -1.08 -8.93 7.69
C HIS A 134 -2.13 -7.88 8.05
N VAL A 135 -2.06 -6.68 7.46
CA VAL A 135 -2.99 -5.58 7.71
C VAL A 135 -3.82 -5.29 6.47
N PHE A 136 -3.20 -4.89 5.36
CA PHE A 136 -3.93 -4.40 4.21
C PHE A 136 -4.81 -5.49 3.57
N LEU A 137 -4.23 -6.64 3.20
CA LEU A 137 -4.99 -7.76 2.62
C LEU A 137 -5.98 -8.39 3.61
N TYR A 138 -5.69 -8.35 4.90
CA TYR A 138 -6.65 -8.77 5.92
C TYR A 138 -7.96 -7.98 5.83
N HIS A 139 -7.88 -6.65 5.74
CA HIS A 139 -9.08 -5.81 5.63
C HIS A 139 -9.79 -6.00 4.29
N LEU A 140 -9.07 -6.26 3.20
CA LEU A 140 -9.72 -6.58 1.92
C LEU A 140 -10.47 -7.91 1.97
N THR A 141 -9.90 -8.91 2.63
CA THR A 141 -10.54 -10.23 2.79
C THR A 141 -11.82 -10.13 3.62
N ALA A 142 -11.88 -9.18 4.57
CA ALA A 142 -13.05 -8.99 5.43
C ALA A 142 -14.34 -8.60 4.68
N PHE A 143 -14.23 -7.99 3.48
CA PHE A 143 -15.38 -7.72 2.61
C PHE A 143 -15.43 -8.61 1.36
N GLY A 144 -14.70 -9.73 1.36
CA GLY A 144 -14.86 -10.82 0.39
C GLY A 144 -13.72 -11.03 -0.59
N ALA A 145 -12.67 -10.21 -0.57
CA ALA A 145 -11.55 -10.38 -1.49
C ALA A 145 -10.84 -11.73 -1.26
N ARG A 146 -10.57 -12.46 -2.35
CA ARG A 146 -9.83 -13.73 -2.31
C ARG A 146 -8.42 -13.53 -2.86
N CYS A 147 -7.51 -13.20 -1.96
CA CYS A 147 -6.11 -12.93 -2.29
C CYS A 147 -5.19 -13.97 -1.63
N VAL A 148 -4.22 -14.48 -2.39
CA VAL A 148 -3.09 -15.27 -1.86
C VAL A 148 -1.82 -14.50 -2.16
N PHE A 149 -1.08 -14.13 -1.11
CA PHE A 149 0.15 -13.36 -1.22
C PHE A 149 1.34 -14.19 -0.77
N ARG A 150 2.45 -14.08 -1.49
CA ARG A 150 3.70 -14.79 -1.18
C ARG A 150 4.90 -13.87 -1.35
N VAL A 151 5.74 -13.83 -0.34
CA VAL A 151 7.08 -13.24 -0.46
C VAL A 151 8.04 -14.32 -0.96
N ILE A 152 8.44 -14.24 -2.22
CA ILE A 152 9.37 -15.19 -2.86
C ILE A 152 10.80 -14.89 -2.43
N ARG A 153 11.16 -13.60 -2.39
CA ARG A 153 12.49 -13.13 -1.97
C ARG A 153 12.40 -11.74 -1.37
N ARG A 154 13.11 -11.51 -0.26
CA ARG A 154 13.21 -10.18 0.36
C ARG A 154 14.20 -9.30 -0.41
N GLY A 155 13.87 -8.02 -0.57
CA GLY A 155 14.70 -7.04 -1.26
C GLY A 155 14.73 -5.70 -0.53
N PHE A 156 15.92 -5.20 -0.26
CA PHE A 156 16.14 -4.00 0.53
C PHE A 156 16.80 -2.90 -0.30
N TYR A 157 16.65 -1.64 0.11
CA TYR A 157 17.40 -0.53 -0.46
C TYR A 157 18.93 -0.73 -0.23
N PRO A 158 19.81 -0.40 -1.19
CA PRO A 158 19.56 0.32 -2.43
C PRO A 158 19.22 -0.55 -3.65
N SER A 159 19.60 -1.82 -3.69
CA SER A 159 19.49 -2.59 -4.94
C SER A 159 18.10 -3.18 -5.17
N GLY A 160 17.29 -3.34 -4.12
CA GLY A 160 15.99 -4.00 -4.21
C GLY A 160 16.17 -5.49 -4.47
N GLY A 161 15.66 -5.97 -5.61
CA GLY A 161 15.79 -7.37 -6.03
C GLY A 161 14.92 -8.36 -5.25
N GLY A 162 14.02 -7.88 -4.43
CA GLY A 162 12.96 -8.68 -3.83
C GLY A 162 11.92 -9.05 -4.87
N GLU A 163 11.14 -10.08 -4.57
CA GLU A 163 10.12 -10.64 -5.46
C GLU A 163 8.93 -11.09 -4.62
N VAL A 164 7.74 -10.71 -5.07
CA VAL A 164 6.47 -11.11 -4.48
C VAL A 164 5.53 -11.63 -5.55
N GLU A 165 4.61 -12.48 -5.15
CA GLU A 165 3.52 -12.98 -5.98
C GLU A 165 2.19 -12.72 -5.28
N LEU A 166 1.22 -12.16 -6.01
CA LEU A 166 -0.15 -11.98 -5.57
C LEU A 166 -1.07 -12.69 -6.55
N SER A 167 -1.85 -13.65 -6.05
CA SER A 167 -2.95 -14.25 -6.79
C SER A 167 -4.27 -13.66 -6.30
N VAL A 168 -5.13 -13.23 -7.23
CA VAL A 168 -6.48 -12.73 -6.96
C VAL A 168 -7.46 -13.64 -7.68
N GLN A 169 -8.41 -14.18 -6.94
CA GLN A 169 -9.44 -15.07 -7.46
C GLN A 169 -10.76 -14.32 -7.62
N PRO A 170 -11.62 -14.69 -8.59
CA PRO A 170 -12.98 -14.18 -8.68
C PRO A 170 -13.72 -14.36 -7.34
N SER A 171 -14.33 -13.29 -6.86
CA SER A 171 -15.04 -13.26 -5.58
C SER A 171 -16.18 -12.27 -5.59
N ILE A 172 -17.22 -12.53 -4.80
CA ILE A 172 -18.29 -11.57 -4.54
C ILE A 172 -17.79 -10.63 -3.44
N LEU A 173 -17.64 -9.35 -3.79
CA LEU A 173 -17.24 -8.31 -2.86
C LEU A 173 -18.50 -7.66 -2.26
N GLY A 174 -18.51 -7.50 -0.95
CA GLY A 174 -19.52 -6.74 -0.23
C GLY A 174 -19.11 -5.30 0.00
N GLU A 175 -20.00 -4.53 0.63
CA GLU A 175 -19.70 -3.19 1.10
C GLU A 175 -18.64 -3.22 2.21
N VAL A 176 -17.82 -2.17 2.27
CA VAL A 176 -16.85 -2.00 3.35
C VAL A 176 -17.59 -1.62 4.63
N ASN A 177 -17.28 -2.26 5.76
CA ASN A 177 -17.80 -1.85 7.07
C ASN A 177 -16.70 -1.91 8.13
N LEU A 178 -15.99 -0.80 8.30
CA LEU A 178 -14.87 -0.66 9.22
C LEU A 178 -15.12 0.51 10.18
N THR A 179 -16.19 0.41 10.97
CA THR A 179 -16.60 1.44 11.95
C THR A 179 -16.32 1.06 13.39
N GLU A 180 -15.88 -0.16 13.64
CA GLU A 180 -15.58 -0.66 14.98
C GLU A 180 -14.27 -1.43 14.99
N ARG A 181 -13.38 -1.12 15.93
CA ARG A 181 -12.09 -1.81 16.07
C ARG A 181 -12.27 -3.25 16.58
N GLY A 182 -13.15 -3.41 17.56
CA GLY A 182 -13.26 -4.61 18.39
C GLY A 182 -12.25 -4.64 19.54
N GLU A 183 -12.26 -5.76 20.28
CA GLU A 183 -11.36 -6.02 21.41
C GLU A 183 -10.02 -6.59 20.91
N GLN A 184 -8.93 -6.28 21.61
CA GLN A 184 -7.61 -6.81 21.26
C GLN A 184 -7.55 -8.29 21.65
N VAL A 185 -7.33 -9.17 20.68
CA VAL A 185 -7.30 -10.63 20.88
C VAL A 185 -5.90 -11.21 20.83
N HIS A 186 -4.99 -10.56 20.10
CA HIS A 186 -3.62 -11.06 19.91
C HIS A 186 -2.67 -9.92 19.53
N SER A 187 -1.36 -10.14 19.69
CA SER A 187 -0.33 -9.22 19.21
C SER A 187 0.93 -10.00 18.86
N PHE A 188 1.60 -9.61 17.78
CA PHE A 188 2.79 -10.29 17.32
C PHE A 188 3.79 -9.35 16.66
N ALA A 189 5.02 -9.83 16.50
CA ALA A 189 6.08 -9.14 15.79
C ALA A 189 6.89 -10.10 14.92
N VAL A 190 7.23 -9.65 13.72
CA VAL A 190 8.16 -10.32 12.82
C VAL A 190 9.37 -9.41 12.65
N SER A 191 10.55 -9.92 13.01
CA SER A 191 11.81 -9.19 12.87
C SER A 191 12.74 -9.98 11.96
N GLY A 192 13.12 -9.36 10.84
CA GLY A 192 13.96 -10.00 9.84
C GLY A 192 15.22 -9.21 9.54
N ALA A 193 16.28 -9.92 9.18
CA ALA A 193 17.51 -9.31 8.68
C ALA A 193 18.17 -10.17 7.60
N SER A 194 19.01 -9.54 6.77
CA SER A 194 19.85 -10.26 5.83
C SER A 194 20.80 -11.20 6.56
N ARG A 195 21.09 -12.37 6.01
CA ARG A 195 21.89 -13.43 6.66
C ARG A 195 23.25 -12.94 7.15
N ASN A 196 23.90 -12.03 6.43
CA ASN A 196 25.18 -11.44 6.84
C ASN A 196 25.11 -10.59 8.13
N LEU A 197 23.92 -10.23 8.61
CA LEU A 197 23.70 -9.52 9.87
C LEU A 197 23.45 -10.46 11.06
N GLN A 198 23.37 -11.78 10.82
CA GLN A 198 23.11 -12.78 11.86
C GLN A 198 24.15 -12.80 12.99
N PRO A 199 25.47 -12.70 12.73
CA PRO A 199 26.46 -12.67 13.81
C PRO A 199 26.27 -11.50 14.78
N ALA A 200 25.71 -10.38 14.30
CA ALA A 200 25.42 -9.20 15.11
C ALA A 200 24.04 -9.25 15.80
N ARG A 201 23.30 -10.36 15.65
CA ARG A 201 21.97 -10.62 16.24
C ARG A 201 20.99 -9.47 16.00
N VAL A 202 21.02 -8.90 14.80
CA VAL A 202 20.26 -7.68 14.45
C VAL A 202 18.76 -7.91 14.60
N ALA A 203 18.24 -9.03 14.10
CA ALA A 203 16.81 -9.32 14.16
C ALA A 203 16.32 -9.54 15.60
N GLU A 204 17.11 -10.18 16.47
CA GLU A 204 16.80 -10.33 17.89
C GLU A 204 16.85 -9.00 18.62
N ARG A 205 17.88 -8.17 18.38
CA ARG A 205 18.04 -6.87 19.05
C ARG A 205 16.92 -5.89 18.71
N GLN A 206 16.37 -5.97 17.50
CA GLN A 206 15.17 -5.23 17.11
C GLN A 206 13.93 -5.56 17.97
N LEU A 207 13.88 -6.72 18.64
CA LEU A 207 12.73 -7.13 19.44
C LEU A 207 12.83 -6.77 20.93
N LEU A 208 13.92 -6.12 21.36
CA LEU A 208 14.19 -5.84 22.77
C LEU A 208 13.18 -4.88 23.42
N HIS A 209 12.64 -3.93 22.65
CA HIS A 209 11.70 -2.91 23.14
C HIS A 209 10.25 -3.17 22.72
N ILE A 210 9.96 -4.34 22.14
CA ILE A 210 8.63 -4.71 21.66
C ILE A 210 7.98 -5.60 22.70
N ASP A 211 6.76 -5.26 23.14
CA ASP A 211 6.01 -6.05 24.13
C ASP A 211 4.73 -6.63 23.50
N VAL A 212 4.86 -7.83 22.92
CA VAL A 212 3.79 -8.54 22.20
C VAL A 212 3.77 -10.00 22.61
N ALA A 213 2.63 -10.66 22.40
CA ALA A 213 2.44 -12.06 22.78
C ALA A 213 3.32 -13.03 21.99
N GLU A 214 3.54 -12.78 20.69
CA GLU A 214 4.36 -13.63 19.82
C GLU A 214 5.48 -12.85 19.12
N LYS A 215 6.69 -13.40 19.11
CA LYS A 215 7.84 -12.81 18.44
C LYS A 215 8.52 -13.83 17.53
N ARG A 216 8.68 -13.48 16.25
CA ARG A 216 9.37 -14.29 15.25
C ARG A 216 10.62 -13.57 14.75
N VAL A 217 11.70 -14.33 14.64
CA VAL A 217 12.98 -13.90 14.08
C VAL A 217 13.23 -14.64 12.78
N GLU A 218 13.70 -13.95 11.75
CA GLU A 218 14.17 -14.58 10.52
C GLU A 218 15.45 -13.97 9.96
N TYR A 219 16.26 -14.82 9.34
CA TYR A 219 17.43 -14.44 8.59
C TYR A 219 17.31 -14.93 7.17
N VAL A 220 17.36 -14.00 6.22
CA VAL A 220 17.06 -14.25 4.81
C VAL A 220 18.25 -13.98 3.91
N ASP A 221 18.36 -14.75 2.85
CA ASP A 221 19.27 -14.43 1.75
C ASP A 221 18.63 -13.35 0.87
N SER A 222 19.36 -12.26 0.65
CA SER A 222 18.87 -11.11 -0.12
C SER A 222 20.00 -10.50 -0.96
N PRO A 223 19.70 -9.95 -2.16
CA PRO A 223 20.69 -9.25 -2.98
C PRO A 223 21.27 -7.98 -2.33
N SER A 224 20.67 -7.49 -1.25
CA SER A 224 21.13 -6.31 -0.51
C SER A 224 21.10 -6.56 0.99
N THR A 225 22.02 -5.92 1.72
CA THR A 225 21.98 -5.94 3.18
C THR A 225 20.90 -4.99 3.68
N GLY A 226 19.98 -5.52 4.48
CA GLY A 226 18.95 -4.76 5.17
C GLY A 226 18.34 -5.54 6.33
N SER A 227 17.59 -4.84 7.16
CA SER A 227 16.78 -5.42 8.22
C SER A 227 15.45 -4.68 8.33
N TYR A 228 14.48 -5.32 8.95
CA TYR A 228 13.13 -4.78 9.11
C TYR A 228 12.47 -5.40 10.33
N VAL A 229 11.49 -4.70 10.89
CA VAL A 229 10.61 -5.20 11.94
C VAL A 229 9.20 -4.73 11.65
N PHE A 230 8.26 -5.65 11.75
CA PHE A 230 6.83 -5.41 11.67
C PHE A 230 6.21 -5.82 13.01
N VAL A 231 5.33 -4.98 13.54
CA VAL A 231 4.59 -5.22 14.78
C VAL A 231 3.11 -5.03 14.52
N ALA A 232 2.28 -5.89 15.09
CA ALA A 232 0.84 -5.85 14.91
C ALA A 232 0.04 -6.10 16.19
N LYS A 233 -1.11 -5.44 16.27
CA LYS A 233 -2.20 -5.75 17.20
C LYS A 233 -3.39 -6.26 16.41
N VAL A 234 -3.87 -7.43 16.77
CA VAL A 234 -5.03 -8.06 16.17
C VAL A 234 -6.23 -7.81 17.07
N TYR A 235 -7.27 -7.22 16.49
CA TYR A 235 -8.54 -7.01 17.15
C TYR A 235 -9.61 -7.93 16.55
N SER A 236 -10.74 -8.07 17.23
CA SER A 236 -11.82 -8.95 16.75
C SER A 236 -12.46 -8.50 15.43
N LYS A 237 -12.30 -7.23 15.02
CA LYS A 237 -12.85 -6.69 13.76
C LYS A 237 -11.82 -6.05 12.83
N THR A 238 -10.63 -5.71 13.34
CA THR A 238 -9.62 -4.94 12.60
C THR A 238 -8.20 -5.38 12.98
N ARG A 239 -7.20 -4.87 12.26
CA ARG A 239 -5.79 -5.04 12.63
C ARG A 239 -5.06 -3.71 12.54
N HIS A 240 -4.16 -3.45 13.49
CA HIS A 240 -3.23 -2.33 13.41
C HIS A 240 -1.84 -2.87 13.19
N GLY A 241 -1.07 -2.22 12.32
CA GLY A 241 0.33 -2.54 12.12
C GLY A 241 1.22 -1.32 12.01
N CYS A 242 2.49 -1.49 12.38
CA CYS A 242 3.55 -0.56 12.05
C CYS A 242 4.81 -1.33 11.69
N ASP A 243 5.63 -0.76 10.83
CA ASP A 243 6.94 -1.30 10.51
C ASP A 243 8.05 -0.25 10.64
N ALA A 244 9.27 -0.74 10.75
CA ALA A 244 10.48 0.05 10.63
C ALA A 244 11.55 -0.74 9.88
N VAL A 245 12.36 -0.03 9.10
CA VAL A 245 13.47 -0.61 8.33
C VAL A 245 14.81 -0.14 8.89
N GLY A 246 15.79 -1.04 8.91
CA GLY A 246 17.15 -0.76 9.30
C GLY A 246 17.81 0.28 8.39
N LYS A 247 18.63 1.15 8.99
CA LYS A 247 19.37 2.20 8.28
C LYS A 247 20.82 2.20 8.72
N ARG A 248 21.73 2.56 7.81
CA ARG A 248 23.15 2.73 8.15
C ARG A 248 23.28 3.76 9.28
N GLY A 249 24.07 3.42 10.30
CA GLY A 249 24.29 4.26 11.48
C GLY A 249 23.19 4.21 12.55
N VAL A 250 22.07 3.52 12.31
CA VAL A 250 21.00 3.35 13.30
C VAL A 250 21.12 2.00 13.98
N ARG A 251 21.00 1.99 15.31
CA ARG A 251 21.05 0.76 16.12
C ARG A 251 19.81 -0.11 15.90
N ALA A 252 19.98 -1.42 15.93
CA ALA A 252 18.90 -2.40 15.80
C ALA A 252 17.77 -2.16 16.82
N GLU A 253 18.13 -1.83 18.06
CA GLU A 253 17.19 -1.55 19.15
C GLU A 253 16.30 -0.34 18.84
N GLU A 254 16.88 0.71 18.25
CA GLU A 254 16.14 1.93 17.89
C GLU A 254 15.17 1.69 16.71
N VAL A 255 15.53 0.80 15.78
CA VAL A 255 14.62 0.38 14.70
C VAL A 255 13.39 -0.33 15.30
N GLY A 256 13.64 -1.27 16.22
CA GLY A 256 12.61 -1.95 17.00
C GLY A 256 11.68 -1.02 17.75
N LYS A 257 12.28 -0.12 18.54
CA LYS A 257 11.59 0.89 19.33
C LYS A 257 10.74 1.81 18.45
N SER A 258 11.23 2.23 17.29
CA SER A 258 10.47 3.09 16.38
C SER A 258 9.17 2.43 15.89
N ALA A 259 9.21 1.15 15.51
CA ALA A 259 8.03 0.40 15.11
C ALA A 259 7.05 0.22 16.28
N TRP A 260 7.57 -0.09 17.48
CA TRP A 260 6.76 -0.23 18.69
C TRP A 260 6.06 1.06 19.10
N GLU A 261 6.78 2.17 19.10
CA GLU A 261 6.23 3.48 19.41
C GLU A 261 5.19 3.92 18.37
N CYS A 262 5.38 3.61 17.09
CA CYS A 262 4.36 3.82 16.06
C CYS A 262 3.07 3.08 16.42
N LEU A 263 3.16 1.77 16.70
CA LEU A 263 1.98 0.94 16.95
C LEU A 263 1.26 1.35 18.24
N THR A 264 2.02 1.66 19.29
CA THR A 264 1.44 2.08 20.58
C THR A 264 0.78 3.45 20.54
N ARG A 265 0.99 4.27 19.51
CA ARG A 265 0.26 5.53 19.27
C ARG A 265 -1.06 5.35 18.51
N GLN A 266 -1.28 4.22 17.85
CA GLN A 266 -2.51 3.96 17.10
C GLN A 266 -3.69 3.74 18.07
N ARG A 267 -4.81 4.43 17.83
CA ARG A 267 -5.98 4.45 18.73
C ARG A 267 -7.33 4.33 18.02
N GLY A 268 -7.41 4.65 16.73
CA GLY A 268 -8.66 4.64 15.98
C GLY A 268 -9.16 3.25 15.61
N VAL A 269 -10.24 3.20 14.82
CA VAL A 269 -10.76 1.94 14.28
C VAL A 269 -9.73 1.26 13.40
N LEU A 270 -9.14 2.04 12.48
CA LEU A 270 -8.00 1.64 11.67
C LEU A 270 -6.73 2.35 12.16
N ASP A 271 -5.57 1.78 11.89
CA ASP A 271 -4.33 2.56 11.99
C ASP A 271 -4.29 3.63 10.89
N GLU A 272 -3.46 4.66 11.08
CA GLU A 272 -3.47 5.83 10.19
C GLU A 272 -3.08 5.51 8.75
N PHE A 273 -2.31 4.45 8.50
CA PHE A 273 -1.92 4.03 7.16
C PHE A 273 -3.06 3.26 6.47
N MET A 274 -3.73 2.35 7.19
CA MET A 274 -4.87 1.62 6.64
C MET A 274 -6.03 2.59 6.34
N GLY A 275 -6.17 3.63 7.17
CA GLY A 275 -7.16 4.69 6.99
C GLY A 275 -7.05 5.41 5.64
N ASP A 276 -5.84 5.65 5.13
CA ASP A 276 -5.68 6.19 3.77
C ASP A 276 -5.92 5.11 2.69
N GLN A 277 -5.46 3.88 2.93
CA GLN A 277 -5.46 2.80 1.95
C GLN A 277 -6.86 2.24 1.68
N ILE A 278 -7.80 2.35 2.61
CA ILE A 278 -9.17 1.84 2.45
C ILE A 278 -10.05 2.78 1.61
N VAL A 279 -9.70 4.07 1.51
CA VAL A 279 -10.56 5.08 0.85
C VAL A 279 -10.97 4.70 -0.57
N PRO A 280 -10.06 4.24 -1.46
CA PRO A 280 -10.45 3.83 -2.81
C PRO A 280 -11.43 2.66 -2.81
N TYR A 281 -11.36 1.77 -1.82
CA TYR A 281 -12.26 0.62 -1.72
C TYR A 281 -13.66 1.02 -1.25
N VAL A 282 -13.77 1.95 -0.29
CA VAL A 282 -15.08 2.52 0.09
C VAL A 282 -15.70 3.24 -1.12
N ALA A 283 -14.90 4.02 -1.86
CA ALA A 283 -15.37 4.72 -3.05
C ALA A 283 -15.86 3.78 -4.17
N LEU A 284 -15.21 2.63 -4.36
CA LEU A 284 -15.51 1.68 -5.43
C LEU A 284 -16.60 0.66 -5.08
N PHE A 285 -16.63 0.20 -3.83
CA PHE A 285 -17.50 -0.92 -3.40
C PHE A 285 -18.61 -0.48 -2.44
N GLY A 286 -18.68 0.80 -2.08
CA GLY A 286 -19.68 1.34 -1.16
C GLY A 286 -19.41 0.97 0.31
N GLY A 287 -20.32 1.40 1.17
CA GLY A 287 -20.26 1.15 2.61
C GLY A 287 -19.63 2.31 3.39
N ARG A 288 -18.95 1.99 4.50
CA ARG A 288 -18.46 2.97 5.45
C ARG A 288 -17.21 2.56 6.22
N ALA A 289 -16.38 3.54 6.57
CA ALA A 289 -15.20 3.35 7.41
C ALA A 289 -14.96 4.57 8.31
N VAL A 290 -14.42 4.32 9.51
CA VAL A 290 -13.87 5.38 10.38
C VAL A 290 -12.36 5.42 10.18
N ILE A 291 -11.87 6.57 9.72
CA ILE A 291 -10.47 6.78 9.37
C ILE A 291 -9.91 8.01 10.10
N LYS A 292 -8.61 8.06 10.31
CA LYS A 292 -7.94 9.28 10.80
C LYS A 292 -7.74 10.25 9.65
N ALA A 293 -8.02 11.53 9.87
CA ALA A 293 -7.68 12.60 8.94
C ALA A 293 -6.16 12.73 8.82
N THR A 294 -5.64 12.39 7.65
CA THR A 294 -4.24 12.58 7.26
C THR A 294 -4.20 13.22 5.88
N THR A 295 -3.08 13.84 5.52
CA THR A 295 -2.92 14.38 4.17
C THR A 295 -3.10 13.31 3.09
N HIS A 296 -2.73 12.04 3.36
CA HIS A 296 -2.90 10.94 2.41
C HIS A 296 -4.38 10.54 2.27
N SER A 297 -5.11 10.43 3.38
CA SER A 297 -6.54 10.07 3.32
C SER A 297 -7.37 11.17 2.66
N GLU A 298 -7.08 12.44 2.96
CA GLU A 298 -7.71 13.59 2.31
C GLU A 298 -7.40 13.63 0.81
N THR A 299 -6.14 13.34 0.42
CA THR A 299 -5.75 13.24 -0.98
C THR A 299 -6.54 12.12 -1.68
N ASN A 300 -6.64 10.93 -1.08
CA ASN A 300 -7.42 9.84 -1.67
C ASN A 300 -8.91 10.21 -1.76
N LEU A 301 -9.50 10.85 -0.75
CA LEU A 301 -10.90 11.28 -0.78
C LEU A 301 -11.17 12.27 -1.90
N HIS A 302 -10.26 13.24 -2.09
CA HIS A 302 -10.35 14.20 -3.19
C HIS A 302 -10.26 13.53 -4.55
N VAL A 303 -9.30 12.61 -4.76
CA VAL A 303 -9.21 11.92 -6.05
C VAL A 303 -10.45 11.07 -6.29
N CYS A 304 -10.92 10.32 -5.28
CA CYS A 304 -12.11 9.49 -5.42
C CYS A 304 -13.36 10.32 -5.77
N SER A 305 -13.49 11.53 -5.23
CA SER A 305 -14.64 12.39 -5.54
C SER A 305 -14.63 12.94 -6.97
N LEU A 306 -13.49 12.99 -7.66
CA LEU A 306 -13.40 13.37 -9.08
C LEU A 306 -13.96 12.29 -10.02
N PHE A 307 -13.90 11.01 -9.62
CA PHE A 307 -14.38 9.90 -10.43
C PHE A 307 -15.85 9.54 -10.18
N GLN A 308 -16.42 9.97 -9.06
CA GLN A 308 -17.86 9.88 -8.75
C GLN A 308 -18.49 8.47 -8.91
N VAL A 309 -17.75 7.41 -8.57
CA VAL A 309 -18.26 6.02 -8.65
C VAL A 309 -19.43 5.82 -7.69
N HIS A 310 -19.27 6.28 -6.46
CA HIS A 310 -20.33 6.45 -5.47
C HIS A 310 -20.28 7.88 -4.92
N ARG A 311 -21.38 8.36 -4.37
CA ARG A 311 -21.40 9.64 -3.66
C ARG A 311 -20.78 9.44 -2.28
N ILE A 312 -19.61 10.06 -2.07
CA ILE A 312 -18.90 10.01 -0.80
C ILE A 312 -19.36 11.16 0.10
N THR A 313 -19.80 10.84 1.31
CA THR A 313 -20.04 11.80 2.39
C THR A 313 -19.01 11.62 3.49
N VAL A 314 -18.54 12.74 4.05
CA VAL A 314 -17.52 12.76 5.11
C VAL A 314 -18.08 13.53 6.30
N SER A 315 -18.08 12.90 7.47
CA SER A 315 -18.54 13.50 8.73
C SER A 315 -17.43 13.45 9.77
N GLU A 316 -17.17 14.55 10.46
CA GLU A 316 -16.19 14.59 11.56
C GLU A 316 -16.78 13.94 12.82
N LEU A 317 -16.01 13.05 13.45
CA LEU A 317 -16.40 12.36 14.70
C LEU A 317 -15.70 12.92 15.95
N GLY A 318 -14.79 13.88 15.77
CA GLY A 318 -13.91 14.41 16.83
C GLY A 318 -12.56 13.67 16.89
N GLY A 319 -11.58 14.24 17.58
CA GLY A 319 -10.24 13.62 17.74
C GLY A 319 -9.43 13.47 16.45
N GLY A 320 -9.83 14.16 15.37
CA GLY A 320 -9.23 14.01 14.04
C GLY A 320 -9.70 12.75 13.30
N GLU A 321 -10.80 12.12 13.71
CA GLU A 321 -11.43 11.01 12.99
C GLU A 321 -12.55 11.48 12.06
N LEU A 322 -12.66 10.80 10.92
CA LEU A 322 -13.66 11.01 9.88
C LEU A 322 -14.45 9.71 9.69
N LEU A 323 -15.78 9.81 9.68
CA LEU A 323 -16.65 8.80 9.10
C LEU A 323 -16.79 9.07 7.62
N ILE A 324 -16.34 8.13 6.79
CA ILE A 324 -16.56 8.15 5.35
C ILE A 324 -17.67 7.16 5.02
N GLU A 325 -18.65 7.57 4.22
CA GLU A 325 -19.72 6.72 3.69
C GLU A 325 -19.84 6.91 2.18
N ALA A 326 -20.03 5.83 1.44
CA ALA A 326 -20.23 5.84 -0.01
C ALA A 326 -21.50 5.07 -0.36
N ARG A 327 -22.38 5.71 -1.13
CA ARG A 327 -23.68 5.19 -1.59
C ARG A 327 -23.98 5.61 -3.03
#